data_AF-A0A6L8E453-F1
#
_entry.id   AF-A0A6L8E453-F1
#
_cell.length_a   1.000
_cell.length_b   1.000
_cell.length_c   1.000
_cell.angle_alpha   90.00
_cell.angle_beta   90.00
_cell.angle_gamma   90.00
#
_symmetry.space_group_name_H-M   'P 1'
#
loop_
_entity.id
_entity.type
_entity.pdbx_description
1 polymer ?
#
loop_
_entity_poly.entity_id
_entity_poly.type
_entity_poly.pdbx_seq_one_letter_code
_entity_poly.pdbx_strand_id
1 'polypeptide(L)'
;MSAGGGHATGSHERQHPTVRQYILIGILLTVITIVELAASYTPGLGVLLIPILVVLSAIKFAIVVAYFMHLRFEDALLTRLFVFGFVLAGAILIAMLALFWGDPAVINR
;
A
#
# COMPACT_ATOMS: atom_id res chain seq x y z
N MET A 1 -59.26 -4.50 25.92
CA MET A 1 -58.70 -3.28 25.28
C MET A 1 -57.22 -3.55 25.07
N SER A 2 -56.85 -3.80 23.81
CA SER A 2 -55.48 -4.08 23.38
C SER A 2 -54.78 -2.74 23.10
N ALA A 3 -53.72 -2.44 23.85
CA ALA A 3 -52.84 -1.31 23.55
C ALA A 3 -51.62 -1.86 22.80
N GLY A 4 -51.60 -1.63 21.49
CA GLY A 4 -50.48 -1.93 20.62
C GLY A 4 -49.26 -1.08 20.96
N GLY A 5 -48.22 -1.72 21.46
CA GLY A 5 -46.86 -1.19 21.46
C GLY A 5 -46.14 -1.67 20.21
N GLY A 6 -46.30 -0.95 19.10
CA GLY A 6 -45.49 -1.13 17.91
C GLY A 6 -44.06 -0.67 18.18
N HIS A 7 -43.20 -1.60 18.59
CA HIS A 7 -41.76 -1.40 18.60
C HIS A 7 -41.29 -1.44 17.13
N ALA A 8 -41.26 -0.27 16.50
CA ALA A 8 -40.53 -0.06 15.27
C ALA A 8 -39.04 -0.24 15.57
N THR A 9 -38.52 -1.43 15.29
CA THR A 9 -37.09 -1.74 15.29
C THR A 9 -36.43 -0.92 14.18
N GLY A 10 -35.95 0.26 14.57
CA GLY A 10 -35.10 1.11 13.75
C GLY A 10 -33.89 0.32 13.26
N SER A 11 -33.75 0.33 11.94
CA SER A 11 -32.60 -0.09 11.14
C SER A 11 -31.27 0.39 11.72
N HIS A 12 -30.55 -0.52 12.37
CA HIS A 12 -29.10 -0.41 12.56
C HIS A 12 -28.39 -1.28 11.53
N GLU A 13 -28.55 -0.95 10.24
CA GLU A 13 -27.63 -1.41 9.20
C GLU A 13 -26.30 -0.68 9.42
N ARG A 14 -25.43 -1.29 10.24
CA ARG A 14 -24.03 -0.90 10.27
C ARG A 14 -23.50 -1.09 8.85
N GLN A 15 -23.21 0.01 8.16
CA GLN A 15 -22.43 0.01 6.92
C GLN A 15 -21.03 -0.53 7.22
N HIS A 16 -20.90 -1.84 7.36
CA HIS A 16 -19.61 -2.50 7.32
C HIS A 16 -19.06 -2.30 5.90
N PRO A 17 -17.84 -1.77 5.72
CA PRO A 17 -17.22 -1.64 4.42
C PRO A 17 -17.27 -3.01 3.74
N THR A 18 -18.01 -3.06 2.63
CA THR A 18 -18.46 -4.31 2.03
C THR A 18 -17.24 -5.12 1.64
N VAL A 19 -17.13 -6.37 2.09
CA VAL A 19 -16.08 -7.34 1.71
C VAL A 19 -15.78 -7.30 0.20
N ARG A 20 -16.81 -7.00 -0.61
CA ARG A 20 -16.73 -6.73 -2.05
C ARG A 20 -15.67 -5.70 -2.45
N GLN A 21 -15.51 -4.59 -1.71
CA GLN A 21 -14.54 -3.55 -2.03
C GLN A 21 -13.10 -4.05 -1.87
N TYR A 22 -12.82 -4.80 -0.80
CA TYR A 22 -11.52 -5.43 -0.58
C TYR A 22 -11.20 -6.46 -1.67
N ILE A 23 -12.18 -7.26 -2.08
CA ILE A 23 -12.01 -8.22 -3.18
C ILE A 23 -11.70 -7.50 -4.49
N LEU A 24 -12.40 -6.41 -4.82
CA LEU A 24 -12.14 -5.63 -6.04
C LEU A 24 -10.71 -5.04 -6.05
N ILE A 25 -10.26 -4.52 -4.90
CA ILE A 25 -8.89 -4.00 -4.78
C ILE A 25 -7.87 -5.13 -4.89
N GLY A 26 -8.11 -6.28 -4.24
CA GLY A 26 -7.24 -7.46 -4.38
C GLY A 26 -7.10 -7.95 -5.81
N ILE A 27 -8.20 -7.97 -6.58
CA ILE A 27 -8.17 -8.29 -8.02
C ILE A 27 -7.33 -7.26 -8.78
N LEU A 28 -7.49 -5.96 -8.51
CA LEU A 28 -6.67 -4.92 -9.13
C LEU A 28 -5.17 -5.15 -8.88
N LEU A 29 -4.76 -5.41 -7.62
CA LEU A 29 -3.36 -5.70 -7.30
C LEU A 29 -2.85 -6.96 -8.00
N THR A 30 -3.71 -7.97 -8.16
CA THR A 30 -3.37 -9.20 -8.86
C THR A 30 -3.10 -8.93 -10.33
N VAL A 31 -3.94 -8.12 -10.98
CA VAL A 31 -3.74 -7.68 -12.37
C VAL A 31 -2.43 -6.90 -12.51
N ILE A 32 -2.16 -5.93 -11.62
CA ILE A 32 -0.90 -5.18 -11.63
C ILE A 32 0.30 -6.13 -11.49
N THR A 33 0.18 -7.15 -10.64
CA THR A 33 1.25 -8.14 -10.42
C THR A 33 1.47 -9.02 -11.64
N ILE A 34 0.42 -9.47 -12.33
CA ILE A 34 0.54 -10.21 -13.59
C ILE A 34 1.23 -9.35 -14.66
N VAL A 35 0.85 -8.08 -14.78
CA VAL A 35 1.47 -7.14 -15.73
C VAL A 35 2.96 -6.94 -15.41
N GLU A 36 3.31 -6.78 -14.13
CA GLU A 36 4.70 -6.64 -13.70
C GLU A 36 5.52 -7.89 -14.02
N LEU A 37 4.94 -9.08 -13.81
CA LEU A 37 5.59 -10.33 -14.13
C LEU A 37 5.80 -10.46 -15.65
N ALA A 38 4.77 -10.17 -16.45
CA ALA A 38 4.86 -10.20 -17.91
C ALA A 38 5.90 -9.20 -18.45
N ALA A 39 5.95 -8.00 -17.89
CA ALA A 39 6.97 -7.00 -18.21
C ALA A 39 8.38 -7.48 -17.83
N SER A 40 8.53 -8.11 -16.66
CA SER A 40 9.80 -8.67 -16.18
C SER A 40 10.33 -9.81 -17.07
N TYR A 41 9.43 -10.61 -17.65
CA TYR A 41 9.78 -11.70 -18.56
C TYR A 41 9.92 -11.29 -20.02
N THR A 42 9.60 -10.04 -20.39
CA THR A 42 9.69 -9.58 -21.78
C THR A 42 11.11 -9.09 -22.09
N PRO A 43 11.88 -9.78 -22.93
CA PRO A 43 13.19 -9.32 -23.36
C PRO A 43 12.99 -8.15 -24.35
N GLY A 44 13.26 -6.93 -23.91
CA GLY A 44 13.11 -5.73 -24.74
C GLY A 44 12.99 -4.41 -23.97
N LEU A 45 12.66 -4.46 -22.67
CA LEU A 45 12.53 -3.27 -21.83
C LEU A 45 13.86 -2.67 -21.34
N GLY A 46 14.97 -3.41 -21.46
CA GLY A 46 16.33 -2.91 -21.22
C GLY A 46 16.48 -2.09 -19.93
N VAL A 47 17.07 -0.90 -20.03
CA VAL A 47 17.28 0.05 -18.91
C VAL A 47 15.96 0.56 -18.31
N LEU A 48 14.86 0.57 -19.07
CA LEU A 48 13.56 1.06 -18.60
C LEU A 48 12.81 0.05 -17.72
N LEU A 49 13.23 -1.23 -17.72
CA LEU A 49 12.62 -2.29 -16.92
C LEU A 49 12.68 -1.93 -15.43
N ILE A 50 13.87 -1.60 -14.91
CA ILE A 50 14.09 -1.31 -13.49
C ILE A 50 13.18 -0.17 -12.98
N PRO A 51 13.15 1.03 -13.58
CA PRO A 51 12.29 2.11 -13.09
C PRO A 51 10.80 1.77 -13.20
N ILE A 52 10.36 1.05 -14.25
CA ILE A 52 8.96 0.62 -14.38
C ILE A 52 8.56 -0.33 -13.25
N LEU A 53 9.38 -1.34 -12.95
CA LEU A 53 9.11 -2.28 -11.86
C LEU A 53 9.09 -1.57 -10.50
N VAL A 54 10.01 -0.63 -10.26
CA VAL A 54 10.05 0.16 -9.02
C VAL A 54 8.77 0.98 -8.86
N VAL A 55 8.32 1.66 -9.92
CA VAL A 55 7.08 2.46 -9.90
C VAL A 55 5.86 1.56 -9.68
N LEU A 56 5.73 0.45 -10.41
CA LEU A 56 4.62 -0.49 -10.24
C LEU A 56 4.59 -1.08 -8.82
N SER A 57 5.75 -1.45 -8.27
CA SER A 57 5.88 -1.95 -6.90
C SER A 57 5.51 -0.89 -5.86
N ALA A 58 5.95 0.36 -6.04
CA ALA A 58 5.58 1.48 -5.17
C ALA A 58 4.06 1.74 -5.18
N ILE A 59 3.42 1.68 -6.35
CA ILE A 59 1.96 1.83 -6.49
C ILE A 59 1.25 0.71 -5.73
N LYS A 60 1.65 -0.56 -5.93
CA LYS A 60 1.05 -1.68 -5.18
C LYS A 60 1.17 -1.46 -3.69
N PHE A 61 2.37 -1.12 -3.21
CA PHE A 61 2.62 -0.87 -1.80
C PHE A 61 1.69 0.21 -1.24
N ALA A 62 1.53 1.33 -1.96
CA ALA A 62 0.62 2.40 -1.55
C ALA A 62 -0.84 1.93 -1.46
N ILE A 63 -1.31 1.13 -2.42
CA ILE A 63 -2.67 0.59 -2.41
C ILE A 63 -2.85 -0.43 -1.26
N VAL A 64 -1.88 -1.32 -1.02
CA VAL A 64 -1.91 -2.27 0.12
C VAL A 64 -2.00 -1.50 1.44
N VAL A 65 -1.15 -0.50 1.64
CA VAL A 65 -1.11 0.29 2.87
C VAL A 65 -2.41 1.07 3.06
N ALA A 66 -2.92 1.72 2.02
CA ALA A 66 -4.13 2.54 2.13
C ALA A 66 -5.39 1.70 2.40
N TYR A 67 -5.52 0.52 1.78
CA TYR A 67 -6.76 -0.25 1.81
C TYR A 67 -6.68 -1.54 2.64
N PHE A 68 -5.61 -2.33 2.53
CA PHE A 68 -5.50 -3.62 3.22
C PHE A 68 -4.90 -3.53 4.63
N MET A 69 -4.02 -2.57 4.90
CA MET A 69 -3.50 -2.29 6.25
C MET A 69 -4.46 -1.42 7.09
N HIS A 70 -5.69 -1.21 6.60
CA HIS A 70 -6.76 -0.46 7.27
C HIS A 70 -6.54 1.03 7.53
N LEU A 71 -5.43 1.66 7.08
CA LEU A 71 -5.16 3.10 7.32
C LEU A 71 -6.28 4.06 6.89
N ARG A 72 -7.06 3.71 5.84
CA ARG A 72 -8.20 4.52 5.40
C ARG A 72 -9.45 4.36 6.27
N PHE A 73 -9.53 3.28 7.04
CA PHE A 73 -10.68 2.91 7.88
C PHE A 73 -10.39 3.00 9.39
N GLU A 74 -9.13 3.26 9.77
CA GLU A 74 -8.66 3.40 11.16
C GLU A 74 -8.21 4.83 11.48
N ASP A 75 -7.96 5.10 12.76
CA ASP A 75 -7.61 6.43 13.25
C ASP A 75 -6.33 6.99 12.60
N ALA A 76 -6.34 8.28 12.30
CA ALA A 76 -5.23 8.99 11.65
C ALA A 76 -3.88 8.88 12.39
N LEU A 77 -3.90 8.47 13.67
CA LEU A 77 -2.71 8.18 14.48
C LEU A 77 -1.89 7.00 13.92
N LEU A 78 -2.54 5.90 13.55
CA LEU A 78 -1.87 4.72 12.99
C LEU A 78 -1.29 5.02 11.61
N THR A 79 -2.04 5.76 10.80
CA THR A 79 -1.58 6.30 9.52
C THR A 79 -0.33 7.16 9.68
N ARG A 80 -0.34 8.09 10.64
CA ARG A 80 0.81 8.99 10.87
C ARG A 80 2.04 8.25 11.40
N LEU A 81 1.85 7.27 12.28
CA LEU A 81 2.94 6.44 12.80
C LEU A 81 3.58 5.60 11.70
N PHE A 82 2.78 5.00 10.81
CA PHE A 82 3.27 4.22 9.67
C PHE A 82 4.06 5.10 8.69
N VAL A 83 3.50 6.24 8.30
CA VAL A 83 4.16 7.19 7.37
C VAL A 83 5.45 7.72 7.99
N PHE A 84 5.45 8.04 9.29
CA PHE A 84 6.66 8.45 10.00
C PHE A 84 7.72 7.35 9.99
N GLY A 85 7.35 6.10 10.30
CA GLY A 85 8.26 4.95 10.25
C GLY A 85 8.83 4.72 8.84
N PHE A 86 8.00 4.82 7.80
CA PHE A 86 8.43 4.69 6.40
C PHE A 86 9.42 5.79 6.00
N VAL A 87 9.13 7.05 6.34
CA VAL A 87 10.03 8.20 6.08
C VAL A 87 11.33 8.05 6.86
N LEU A 88 11.27 7.65 8.13
CA LEU A 88 12.45 7.45 8.96
C LEU A 88 13.33 6.32 8.42
N ALA A 89 12.74 5.19 8.03
CA ALA A 89 13.46 4.07 7.40
C ALA A 89 14.10 4.51 6.07
N GLY A 90 13.37 5.24 5.23
CA GLY A 90 13.90 5.81 3.99
C GLY A 90 15.06 6.79 4.24
N ALA A 91 14.93 7.66 5.24
CA ALA A 91 15.97 8.61 5.62
C ALA A 91 17.24 7.89 6.11
N ILE A 92 17.10 6.86 6.94
CA ILE A 92 18.23 6.04 7.41
C ILE A 92 18.90 5.34 6.22
N LEU A 93 18.12 4.76 5.30
CA LEU A 93 18.66 4.09 4.12
C LEU A 93 19.45 5.06 3.23
N ILE A 94 18.90 6.25 2.97
CA ILE A 94 19.58 7.31 2.21
C ILE A 94 20.84 7.77 2.94
N ALA A 95 20.79 7.95 4.26
CA ALA A 95 21.94 8.34 5.06
C ALA A 95 23.05 7.28 5.03
N MET A 96 22.70 5.99 5.09
CA MET A 96 23.66 4.89 4.94
C MET A 96 24.29 4.89 3.54
N LEU A 97 23.48 5.01 2.48
CA LEU A 97 23.99 5.11 1.12
C LEU A 97 24.93 6.31 0.95
N ALA A 98 24.55 7.48 1.47
CA ALA A 98 25.37 8.68 1.43
C ALA A 98 26.70 8.53 2.20
N LEU A 99 26.69 7.81 3.33
CA LEU A 99 27.90 7.54 4.11
C LEU A 99 28.88 6.66 3.32
N PHE A 100 28.42 5.53 2.76
CA PHE A 100 29.28 4.63 1.97
C PHE A 100 29.70 5.23 0.62
N TRP A 101 28.88 6.11 0.04
CA TRP A 101 29.22 6.83 -1.19
C TRP A 101 30.18 8.00 -0.94
N GLY A 102 30.13 8.61 0.24
CA GLY A 102 31.03 9.71 0.62
C GLY A 102 32.40 9.26 1.11
N ASP A 103 32.58 7.97 1.41
CA ASP A 103 33.82 7.42 1.94
C ASP A 103 34.83 7.12 0.81
N PRO A 104 35.91 7.91 0.64
CA PRO A 104 36.86 7.75 -0.46
C PRO A 104 37.62 6.41 -0.41
N ALA A 105 37.58 5.71 0.74
CA ALA A 105 38.17 4.39 0.91
C ALA A 105 37.41 3.26 0.22
N VAL A 106 36.10 3.42 -0.04
CA VAL A 106 35.25 2.43 -0.74
C VAL A 106 35.30 2.62 -2.26
N ILE A 107 35.46 3.87 -2.73
CA ILE A 107 35.49 4.22 -4.15
C ILE A 107 36.84 3.89 -4.81
N ASN A 108 37.94 3.88 -4.06
CA ASN A 108 39.32 3.73 -4.57
C ASN A 108 39.91 2.31 -4.36
N ARG A 109 39.10 1.25 -4.45
CA ARG A 109 39.56 -0.14 -4.47
C ARG A 109 38.95 -0.93 -5.63
#